data_AF-A0A9E1ILZ4-F1
#
_entry.id   AF-A0A9E1ILZ4-F1
#
_cell.length_a   1.000
_cell.length_b   1.000
_cell.length_c   1.000
_cell.angle_alpha   90.00
_cell.angle_beta   90.00
_cell.angle_gamma   90.00
#
_symmetry.space_group_name_H-M   'P 1'
#
loop_
_entity.id
_entity.type
_entity.pdbx_description
1 polymer ?
#
loop_
_entity_poly.entity_id
_entity_poly.type
_entity_poly.pdbx_seq_one_letter_code
_entity_poly.pdbx_strand_id
1 'polypeptide(L)'
;MTWPDWWDWELELTSHLEKRIAQRGLSELELRAMLEKATSLEKDVVPGRWLVTGKRHHERWEVVVEPDEIDCIVVVVTAYRVL
;
A
#
# COMPACT_ATOMS: atom_id res chain seq x y z
N MET A 1 -12.79 -3.95 -12.16
CA MET A 1 -11.36 -3.61 -12.23
C MET A 1 -10.60 -4.91 -12.23
N THR A 2 -9.58 -5.04 -13.08
CA THR A 2 -8.71 -6.22 -13.07
C THR A 2 -7.46 -5.82 -12.32
N TRP A 3 -7.25 -6.42 -11.15
CA TRP A 3 -6.01 -6.27 -10.39
C TRP A 3 -4.91 -7.09 -11.07
N PRO A 4 -3.65 -6.66 -11.01
CA PRO A 4 -2.53 -7.44 -11.54
C PRO A 4 -2.32 -8.71 -10.71
N ASP A 5 -1.71 -9.74 -11.32
CA ASP A 5 -1.52 -11.06 -10.68
C ASP A 5 -0.73 -10.99 -9.37
N TRP A 6 0.16 -10.00 -9.22
CA TRP A 6 0.93 -9.78 -7.99
C TRP A 6 0.10 -9.22 -6.83
N TRP A 7 -1.15 -8.81 -7.05
CA TRP A 7 -2.00 -8.23 -6.01
C TRP A 7 -2.30 -9.21 -4.86
N ASP A 8 -2.31 -10.50 -5.16
CA ASP A 8 -2.56 -11.58 -4.20
C ASP A 8 -1.28 -12.13 -3.54
N TRP A 9 -0.12 -11.54 -3.84
CA TRP A 9 1.15 -11.92 -3.22
C TRP A 9 1.24 -11.44 -1.76
N GLU A 10 2.18 -12.01 -1.01
CA GLU A 10 2.39 -11.68 0.39
C GLU A 10 2.89 -10.23 0.54
N LEU A 11 2.32 -9.50 1.51
CA LEU A 11 2.74 -8.12 1.80
C LEU A 11 3.93 -8.12 2.76
N GLU A 12 5.00 -7.45 2.34
CA GLU A 12 6.17 -7.19 3.17
C GLU A 12 6.13 -5.75 3.71
N LEU A 13 6.20 -5.62 5.04
CA LEU A 13 6.20 -4.34 5.76
C LEU A 13 7.56 -4.14 6.42
N THR A 14 8.34 -3.20 5.88
CA THR A 14 9.65 -2.92 6.46
C THR A 14 9.54 -2.22 7.83
N SER A 15 10.50 -2.47 8.72
CA SER A 15 10.59 -1.77 10.02
C SER A 15 10.64 -0.23 9.89
N HIS A 16 11.11 0.29 8.75
CA HIS A 16 11.04 1.71 8.45
C HIS A 16 9.61 2.18 8.21
N LEU A 17 8.84 1.44 7.41
CA LEU A 17 7.44 1.74 7.15
C LEU A 17 6.62 1.71 8.44
N GLU A 18 6.76 0.67 9.25
CA GLU A 18 6.00 0.51 10.51
C GLU A 18 6.12 1.75 11.40
N LYS A 19 7.35 2.25 11.56
CA LYS A 19 7.61 3.50 12.31
C LYS A 19 6.90 4.70 11.69
N ARG A 20 6.90 4.80 10.36
CA ARG A 20 6.29 5.94 9.63
C ARG A 20 4.77 5.92 9.68
N ILE A 21 4.13 4.76 9.53
CA ILE A 21 2.67 4.65 9.60
C ILE A 21 2.18 4.86 11.03
N ALA A 22 2.90 4.36 12.03
CA ALA A 22 2.58 4.61 13.44
C ALA A 22 2.66 6.10 13.79
N GLN A 23 3.67 6.82 13.29
CA GLN A 23 3.76 8.29 13.44
C GLN A 23 2.61 9.04 12.76
N ARG A 24 1.96 8.44 11.75
CA ARG A 24 0.79 8.97 11.05
C ARG A 24 -0.53 8.46 11.65
N GLY A 25 -0.45 7.72 12.76
CA GLY A 25 -1.60 7.15 13.46
C GLY A 25 -2.27 6.01 12.71
N LEU A 26 -1.57 5.34 11.79
CA LEU A 26 -2.04 4.18 11.02
C LEU A 26 -1.33 2.92 11.50
N SER A 27 -2.08 1.91 11.91
CA SER A 27 -1.57 0.58 12.25
C SER A 27 -1.41 -0.32 11.02
N GLU A 28 -0.62 -1.38 11.14
CA GLU A 28 -0.53 -2.42 10.12
C GLU A 28 -1.90 -3.04 9.80
N LEU A 29 -2.71 -3.34 10.83
CA LEU A 29 -4.03 -3.93 10.63
C LEU A 29 -4.94 -3.02 9.79
N GLU A 30 -4.94 -1.72 10.08
CA GLU A 30 -5.69 -0.75 9.28
C GLU A 30 -5.16 -0.61 7.86
N LEU A 31 -3.84 -0.67 7.68
CA LEU A 31 -3.20 -0.65 6.35
C LEU A 31 -3.63 -1.85 5.52
N ARG A 32 -3.57 -3.07 6.07
CA ARG A 32 -4.01 -4.30 5.39
C ARG A 32 -5.49 -4.24 5.04
N ALA A 33 -6.34 -3.87 6.00
CA ALA A 33 -7.78 -3.71 5.77
C ALA A 33 -8.10 -2.64 4.71
N MET A 34 -7.25 -1.62 4.58
CA MET A 34 -7.39 -0.59 3.55
C MET A 34 -6.98 -1.08 2.17
N LEU A 35 -5.93 -1.89 2.06
CA LEU A 35 -5.52 -2.54 0.80
C LEU A 35 -6.57 -3.56 0.33
N GLU A 36 -7.13 -4.37 1.23
CA GLU A 36 -8.24 -5.28 0.91
C GLU A 36 -9.46 -4.55 0.31
N LYS A 37 -9.67 -3.30 0.71
CA LYS A 37 -10.77 -2.43 0.26
C LYS A 37 -10.30 -1.38 -0.75
N ALA A 38 -9.17 -1.61 -1.39
CA ALA A 38 -8.61 -0.68 -2.35
C ALA A 38 -9.61 -0.38 -3.47
N THR A 39 -9.61 0.88 -3.91
CA THR A 39 -10.57 1.42 -4.88
C THR A 39 -9.92 1.78 -6.21
N SER A 40 -8.60 1.99 -6.23
CA SER A 40 -7.84 2.17 -7.46
C SER A 40 -6.40 1.70 -7.30
N LEU A 41 -5.78 1.43 -8.45
CA LEU A 41 -4.38 1.12 -8.59
C LEU A 41 -3.84 1.85 -9.81
N GLU A 42 -2.82 2.68 -9.62
CA GLU A 42 -2.23 3.50 -10.66
C GLU A 42 -0.71 3.39 -10.62
N LYS A 43 -0.03 3.66 -11.73
CA LYS A 43 1.43 3.70 -11.73
C LYS A 43 1.90 4.95 -10.99
N ASP A 44 2.90 4.80 -10.14
CA ASP A 44 3.56 5.93 -9.47
C ASP A 44 4.51 6.65 -10.44
N VAL A 45 4.95 7.85 -10.06
CA VAL A 45 5.97 8.62 -10.80
C VAL A 45 7.33 7.90 -10.82
N VAL A 46 7.61 7.06 -9.82
CA VAL A 46 8.79 6.21 -9.79
C VAL A 46 8.48 4.89 -10.51
N PRO A 47 9.24 4.51 -11.56
CA PRO A 47 9.04 3.25 -12.26
C PRO A 47 9.09 2.03 -11.32
N GLY A 48 8.22 1.06 -11.55
CA GLY A 48 8.09 -0.15 -10.72
C GLY A 48 7.15 0.02 -9.53
N ARG A 49 6.85 1.26 -9.12
CA ARG A 49 5.93 1.53 -8.02
C ARG A 49 4.51 1.79 -8.49
N TRP A 50 3.58 1.49 -7.59
CA TRP A 50 2.16 1.65 -7.79
C TRP A 50 1.53 2.39 -6.63
N LEU A 51 0.57 3.24 -6.95
CA LEU A 51 -0.22 4.02 -6.02
C LEU A 51 -1.58 3.33 -5.85
N VAL A 52 -1.84 2.87 -4.63
CA VAL A 52 -3.12 2.28 -4.24
C VAL A 52 -3.95 3.35 -3.53
N THR A 53 -5.17 3.59 -3.99
CA THR A 53 -6.12 4.45 -3.26
C THR A 53 -7.02 3.61 -2.36
N GLY A 54 -7.01 3.93 -1.07
CA GLY A 54 -7.90 3.33 -0.07
C GLY A 54 -8.57 4.38 0.81
N LYS A 55 -9.43 3.90 1.72
CA LYS A 55 -10.06 4.73 2.75
C LYS A 55 -9.84 4.14 4.13
N ARG A 56 -9.55 5.01 5.09
CA ARG A 56 -9.52 4.69 6.51
C ARG A 56 -10.37 5.71 7.26
N HIS A 57 -11.40 5.27 7.98
CA HIS A 57 -12.30 6.16 8.73
C HIS A 57 -12.82 7.36 7.89
N HIS A 58 -13.18 7.12 6.63
CA HIS A 58 -13.65 8.13 5.66
C HIS A 58 -12.58 9.09 5.14
N GLU A 59 -11.36 9.01 5.64
CA GLU A 59 -10.20 9.72 5.10
C GLU A 59 -9.66 8.97 3.89
N ARG A 60 -9.29 9.70 2.83
CA ARG A 60 -8.61 9.13 1.67
C ARG A 60 -7.13 8.95 1.99
N TRP A 61 -6.60 7.80 1.61
CA TRP A 61 -5.19 7.46 1.80
C TRP A 61 -4.62 6.89 0.51
N GLU A 62 -3.35 7.15 0.33
CA GLU A 62 -2.53 6.64 -0.75
C GLU A 62 -1.43 5.77 -0.17
N VAL A 63 -1.31 4.55 -0.70
CA VAL A 63 -0.28 3.59 -0.34
C VAL A 63 0.57 3.35 -1.57
N VAL A 64 1.88 3.54 -1.42
CA VAL A 64 2.84 3.22 -2.46
C VAL A 64 3.33 1.80 -2.23
N VAL A 65 3.18 0.93 -3.22
CA VAL A 65 3.62 -0.45 -3.20
C VAL A 65 4.54 -0.74 -4.38
N GLU A 66 5.43 -1.72 -4.20
CA GLU A 66 6.39 -2.16 -5.20
C GLU A 66 6.38 -3.70 -5.22
N PRO A 67 5.93 -4.35 -6.30
CA PRO A 67 6.00 -5.79 -6.42
C PRO A 67 7.45 -6.22 -6.65
N ASP A 68 7.91 -7.19 -5.88
CA ASP A 68 9.17 -7.89 -6.10
C ASP A 68 8.88 -9.23 -6.79
N GLU A 69 9.20 -9.32 -8.08
CA GLU A 69 8.94 -10.51 -8.89
C GLU A 69 9.90 -11.67 -8.57
N ILE A 70 11.02 -11.42 -7.90
CA ILE A 70 11.99 -12.45 -7.54
C ILE A 70 11.49 -13.21 -6.31
N ASP A 71 11.08 -12.46 -5.28
CA ASP A 71 10.62 -13.02 -4.01
C ASP A 71 9.10 -13.26 -3.99
N CYS A 72 8.38 -12.84 -5.03
CA CYS A 72 6.91 -12.93 -5.14
C CYS A 72 6.19 -12.29 -3.95
N ILE A 73 6.63 -11.08 -3.59
CA ILE A 73 6.06 -10.27 -2.51
C ILE A 73 5.67 -8.88 -3.01
N VAL A 74 4.84 -8.18 -2.25
CA VAL A 74 4.55 -6.77 -2.45
C VAL A 74 5.11 -5.98 -1.29
N VAL A 75 6.15 -5.20 -1.55
CA VAL A 75 6.77 -4.34 -0.55
C VAL A 75 5.93 -3.08 -0.44
N VAL A 76 5.46 -2.77 0.78
CA VAL A 76 4.83 -1.48 1.02
C VAL A 76 5.93 -0.44 1.28
N VAL A 77 6.00 0.57 0.41
CA VAL A 77 7.03 1.60 0.46
C VAL A 77 6.64 2.71 1.43
N THR A 78 5.41 3.22 1.35
CA THR A 78 4.89 4.25 2.25
C THR A 78 3.36 4.30 2.21
N ALA A 79 2.73 4.88 3.23
CA ALA A 79 1.30 5.18 3.25
C ALA A 79 1.02 6.56 3.85
N TYR A 80 0.24 7.40 3.18
CA TYR A 80 -0.05 8.76 3.63
C TYR A 80 -1.49 9.16 3.36
N ARG A 81 -2.00 10.04 4.22
CA ARG A 81 -3.33 10.62 4.06
C ARG A 81 -3.30 11.70 2.99
N VAL A 82 -4.33 11.71 2.14
CA VAL A 82 -4.58 12.77 1.16
C VAL A 82 -5.70 13.66 1.70
N LEU A 83 -5.50 14.97 1.62
CA LEU A 83 -6.48 15.98 2.03
C LEU A 83 -7.50 16.26 0.92
#